data_AF-A0A497LAE7-F1
#
_entry.id   AF-A0A497LAE7-F1
#
_cell.length_a   1.000
_cell.length_b   1.000
_cell.length_c   1.000
_cell.angle_alpha   90.00
_cell.angle_beta   90.00
_cell.angle_gamma   90.00
#
_symmetry.space_group_name_H-M   'P 1'
#
loop_
_entity.id
_entity.type
_entity.pdbx_description
1 polymer ?
#
loop_
_entity_poly.entity_id
_entity_poly.type
_entity_poly.pdbx_seq_one_letter_code
_entity_poly.pdbx_strand_id
1 'polypeptide(L)' 'CIGPQGEVYPCQSYFEVVGKILEDNWKKIWNHPICRSIRERAYVPEKCKKCPLLSVCGGGCPLELKEKKYICAEA' A
#
# COMPACT_ATOMS: atom_id res chain seq x y z
N CYS A 1 8.05 -6.88 -0.45
CA CYS A 1 9.16 -7.44 -1.24
C CYS A 1 10.48 -7.09 -0.57
N ILE A 2 11.53 -7.88 -0.77
CA ILE A 2 12.87 -7.61 -0.25
C ILE A 2 13.82 -7.55 -1.44
N GLY A 3 14.59 -6.46 -1.56
CA GLY A 3 15.61 -6.27 -2.59
C GLY A 3 16.89 -7.05 -2.29
N PRO A 4 17.80 -7.18 -3.27
CA PRO A 4 19.03 -7.98 -3.11
C PRO A 4 19.98 -7.43 -2.04
N GLN A 5 19.89 -6.14 -1.69
CA GLN A 5 20.67 -5.51 -0.63
C GLN A 5 19.86 -5.38 0.69
N GLY A 6 18.74 -6.10 0.80
CA GLY A 6 17.94 -6.20 2.01
C GLY A 6 16.92 -5.07 2.20
N GLU A 7 16.77 -4.15 1.24
CA GLU A 7 15.73 -3.12 1.29
C GLU A 7 14.35 -3.76 1.26
N VAL A 8 13.46 -3.31 2.13
CA VAL A 8 12.08 -3.76 2.16
C VAL A 8 11.20 -2.75 1.45
N TYR A 9 10.32 -3.26 0.60
CA TYR A 9 9.32 -2.50 -0.14
C TYR A 9 7.92 -3.01 0.21
N PRO A 10 6.91 -2.14 0.35
CA PRO A 10 5.54 -2.54 0.67
C PRO A 10 4.88 -3.29 -0.50
N CYS A 11 5.30 -3.01 -1.73
CA CYS A 11 4.93 -3.67 -2.98
C CYS A 11 6.09 -3.52 -3.96
N GLN A 12 6.25 -4.44 -4.92
CA GLN A 12 7.32 -4.38 -5.93
C GLN A 12 7.29 -3.10 -6.76
N SER A 13 6.11 -2.52 -6.98
CA SER A 13 5.93 -1.32 -7.80
C SER A 13 6.10 0.00 -7.05
N TYR A 14 6.23 -0.02 -5.71
CA TYR A 14 6.27 1.22 -4.92
C TYR A 14 7.61 1.95 -5.05
N PHE A 15 8.71 1.23 -5.28
CA PHE A 15 10.10 1.74 -5.32
C PHE A 15 10.53 2.63 -4.13
N GLU A 16 9.68 2.84 -3.13
CA GLU A 16 9.96 3.49 -1.85
C GLU A 16 10.37 2.43 -0.81
N VAL A 17 11.57 2.58 -0.25
CA VAL A 17 12.12 1.72 0.79
C VAL A 17 11.46 2.04 2.14
N VAL A 18 10.95 1.02 2.83
CA VAL A 18 10.29 1.13 4.16
C VAL A 18 11.15 0.59 5.31
N GLY A 19 12.39 0.21 5.02
CA GLY A 19 13.43 -0.21 5.96
C GLY A 19 14.35 -1.26 5.34
N LYS A 20 15.29 -1.78 6.13
CA LYS A 20 16.22 -2.84 5.70
C LYS A 20 16.14 -4.05 6.62
N ILE A 21 15.87 -5.24 6.07
CA ILE A 21 15.54 -6.44 6.86
C ILE A 21 16.68 -6.94 7.76
N LEU A 22 17.93 -6.62 7.41
CA LEU A 22 19.13 -7.03 8.16
C LEU A 22 19.56 -6.00 9.22
N GLU A 23 19.03 -4.78 9.16
CA GLU A 23 19.44 -3.65 10.02
C GLU A 23 18.31 -3.20 10.96
N ASP A 24 17.08 -3.20 10.47
CA ASP A 24 15.90 -2.71 11.19
C ASP A 24 15.10 -3.85 11.84
N ASN A 25 14.55 -3.59 13.02
CA ASN A 25 13.59 -4.49 13.64
C ASN A 25 12.34 -4.65 12.75
N TRP A 26 11.87 -5.88 12.58
CA TRP A 26 10.66 -6.16 11.79
C TRP A 26 9.45 -5.31 12.21
N LYS A 27 9.22 -5.08 13.50
CA LYS A 27 8.11 -4.25 13.98
C LYS A 27 8.19 -2.81 13.47
N LYS A 28 9.40 -2.26 13.28
CA LYS A 28 9.62 -0.93 12.71
C LYS A 28 9.25 -0.91 11.23
N ILE A 29 9.76 -1.87 10.46
CA ILE A 29 9.47 -2.02 9.02
C ILE A 29 7.97 -2.23 8.79
N TRP A 30 7.37 -3.17 9.54
CA TRP A 30 5.96 -3.51 9.42
C TRP A 30 5.05 -2.33 9.74
N ASN A 31 5.40 -1.51 10.73
CA ASN A 31 4.62 -0.34 11.14
C ASN A 31 5.08 0.97 10.49
N HIS A 32 5.93 0.90 9.46
CA HIS A 32 6.28 2.06 8.66
C HIS A 32 5.01 2.80 8.19
N PRO A 33 4.96 4.14 8.20
CA PRO A 33 3.76 4.91 7.88
C PRO A 33 3.08 4.50 6.56
N ILE A 34 3.88 4.22 5.52
CA ILE A 34 3.38 3.73 4.22
C ILE A 34 2.67 2.38 4.38
N CYS A 35 3.30 1.42 5.06
CA CYS A 35 2.73 0.10 5.30
C CYS A 35 1.42 0.17 6.10
N ARG A 36 1.37 1.05 7.13
CA ARG A 36 0.14 1.30 7.90
C ARG A 36 -0.96 1.89 7.04
N SER A 37 -0.66 2.97 6.31
CA SER A 37 -1.60 3.62 5.40
C SER A 37 -2.21 2.65 4.38
N ILE A 38 -1.40 1.73 3.83
CA ILE A 38 -1.88 0.71 2.89
C ILE A 38 -2.85 -0.26 3.58
N ARG A 39 -2.46 -0.83 4.75
CA ARG A 39 -3.32 -1.79 5.48
C ARG A 39 -4.61 -1.18 5.98
N GLU A 40 -4.54 0.06 6.45
CA GLU A 40 -5.68 0.83 6.95
C GLU A 40 -6.53 1.39 5.81
N ARG A 41 -6.11 1.22 4.54
CA ARG A 41 -6.81 1.73 3.35
C ARG A 41 -7.01 3.25 3.46
N ALA A 42 -6.07 3.98 4.05
CA ALA A 42 -6.22 5.40 4.37
C ALA A 42 -6.30 6.29 3.11
N TYR A 43 -5.92 5.76 1.95
CA TYR A 43 -5.91 6.44 0.66
C TYR A 43 -7.21 6.29 -0.13
N VAL A 44 -8.18 5.49 0.34
CA VAL A 44 -9.36 5.17 -0.48
C VAL A 44 -10.31 6.37 -0.60
N PRO A 45 -10.91 6.61 -1.77
CA PRO A 45 -11.91 7.67 -1.95
C PRO A 45 -13.14 7.47 -1.06
N GLU A 46 -13.85 8.55 -0.71
CA GLU A 46 -15.06 8.50 0.13
C GLU A 46 -16.13 7.53 -0.40
N LYS A 47 -16.33 7.48 -1.72
CA LYS A 47 -17.29 6.57 -2.35
C LYS A 47 -17.03 5.09 -2.01
N CYS A 48 -15.77 4.75 -1.77
CA CYS A 48 -15.37 3.37 -1.46
C CYS A 48 -15.64 3.01 0.00
N LYS A 49 -15.75 3.97 0.94
CA LYS A 49 -15.91 3.68 2.38
C LYS A 49 -17.16 2.88 2.73
N LYS A 50 -18.20 2.98 1.91
CA LYS A 50 -19.46 2.22 2.04
C LYS A 50 -19.61 1.12 0.99
N CYS A 51 -18.61 0.94 0.12
CA CYS A 51 -18.63 -0.11 -0.90
C CYS A 51 -18.47 -1.48 -0.23
N PRO A 52 -19.40 -2.44 -0.46
CA PRO A 52 -19.29 -3.78 0.10
C PRO A 52 -18.00 -4.51 -0.29
N LEU A 53 -17.42 -4.15 -1.44
CA LEU A 53 -16.19 -4.73 -1.95
C LEU A 53 -14.92 -4.09 -1.38
N LEU A 54 -15.00 -3.05 -0.53
CA LEU A 54 -13.80 -2.37 0.00
C LEU A 54 -12.86 -3.31 0.75
N SER A 55 -13.40 -4.28 1.47
CA SER A 55 -12.61 -5.27 2.20
C SER A 55 -11.76 -6.13 1.26
N VAL A 56 -12.28 -6.43 0.07
CA VAL A 56 -11.65 -7.26 -0.96
C VAL A 56 -10.74 -6.44 -1.88
N CYS A 57 -11.26 -5.36 -2.46
CA CYS A 57 -10.55 -4.53 -3.44
C CYS A 57 -9.56 -3.56 -2.79
N GLY A 58 -9.83 -3.09 -1.56
CA GLY A 58 -8.98 -2.11 -0.88
C GLY A 58 -8.90 -0.74 -1.55
N GLY A 59 -9.81 -0.44 -2.49
CA GLY A 59 -9.77 0.76 -3.33
C GLY A 59 -8.83 0.63 -4.55
N GLY A 60 -8.34 -0.57 -4.85
CA GLY A 60 -7.41 -0.80 -5.95
C GLY A 60 -5.96 -0.43 -5.60
N CYS A 61 -5.13 -0.29 -6.64
CA CYS A 61 -3.72 0.04 -6.48
C CYS A 61 -3.56 1.49 -5.98
N PRO A 62 -2.90 1.74 -4.82
CA PRO A 62 -2.69 3.09 -4.31
C PRO A 62 -1.86 3.98 -5.25
N LEU A 63 -0.96 3.40 -6.05
CA LEU A 63 -0.11 4.15 -6.99
C LEU A 63 -0.93 4.64 -8.20
N GLU A 64 -1.79 3.78 -8.76
CA GLU A 64 -2.66 4.16 -9.87
C GLU A 64 -3.69 5.22 -9.45
N LEU A 65 -4.15 5.19 -8.19
CA LEU A 65 -5.02 6.24 -7.64
C LEU A 65 -4.34 7.61 -7.53
N LYS A 66 -3.00 7.65 -7.35
CA LYS A 66 -2.24 8.90 -7.31
C LYS A 66 -1.99 9.46 -8.71
N GLU A 67 -1.73 8.59 -9.67
CA GLU A 67 -1.25 8.96 -11.01
C GLU A 67 -2.36 9.05 -12.08
N LYS A 68 -3.50 8.35 -11.92
CA LYS A 68 -4.53 8.24 -12.97
C LYS A 68 -5.97 8.30 -12.46
N LYS A 69 -6.91 8.49 -13.40
CA LYS A 69 -8.34 8.18 -13.21
C LYS A 69 -8.50 6.65 -13.11
N TYR A 70 -8.44 6.13 -11.89
CA TYR A 70 -8.80 4.75 -11.57
C TYR A 70 -10.19 4.39 -12.12
N ILE A 71 -10.29 3.22 -12.75
CA ILE A 71 -11.55 2.67 -13.27
C ILE A 71 -12.07 1.66 -12.24
N CYS A 72 -13.17 2.01 -11.59
CA CYS A 72 -13.95 1.07 -10.78
C CYS A 72 -14.88 0.31 -11.72
N ALA A 73 -14.98 -1.02 -11.59
CA ALA A 73 -15.92 -1.81 -12.40
C ALA A 73 -17.40 -1.47 -12.14
N GLU A 74 -17.68 -0.83 -11.00
CA GLU A 74 -19.02 -0.36 -10.58
C GLU A 74 -19.18 1.17 -10.73
N ALA A 75 -18.33 1.84 -11.54
CA ALA A 75 -18.39 3.28 -11.79
C ALA A 75 -19.58 3.69 -12.67
#